data_AF-A0A6J8E9M8-F1
#
_entry.id   AF-A0A6J8E9M8-F1
#
_cell.length_a   1.000
_cell.length_b   1.000
_cell.length_c   1.000
_cell.angle_alpha   90.00
_cell.angle_beta   90.00
_cell.angle_gamma   90.00
#
_symmetry.space_group_name_H-M   'P 1'
#
loop_
_entity.id
_entity.type
_entity.pdbx_description
1 polymer ?
#
loop_
_entity_poly.entity_id
_entity_poly.type
_entity_poly.pdbx_seq_one_letter_code
_entity_poly.pdbx_strand_id
1 'polypeptide(L)'
;MATAKLHRSLLLGILRSPMCFFDTTPLGRIINRFSKDMDAIDIQVPEMFKNWFLCLVNVLGAMIVISMGTPMFIIALVPMGVLYFFVMQQVRFIAESEERVDENNICYFPSVIANRWLAIRLEFVGNCIVFFACLFAVIGRDTLTAGIVGLSISYALNDPVLFSGSLRMNIDPFSSYTDDDLWKALEHAHLKTFVSNLPEGLQHECSEGGENLRVMVLDAGVIKEFDSPNNLLKDTNSLFFGMAKNAGLVA
;
A
#
# COMPACT_ATOMS: atom_id res chain seq x y z
N MET A 1 -15.69 -32.83 -26.91
CA MET A 1 -14.85 -32.22 -27.98
C MET A 1 -14.04 -31.03 -27.49
N ALA A 2 -14.61 -30.12 -26.68
CA ALA A 2 -13.88 -28.97 -26.13
C ALA A 2 -12.73 -29.38 -25.18
N THR A 3 -12.96 -30.33 -24.26
CA THR A 3 -11.94 -30.79 -23.31
C THR A 3 -10.73 -31.42 -24.00
N ALA A 4 -10.95 -32.29 -24.99
CA ALA A 4 -9.87 -32.90 -25.77
C ALA A 4 -9.02 -31.87 -26.52
N LYS A 5 -9.64 -30.77 -26.99
CA LYS A 5 -8.94 -29.66 -27.65
C LYS A 5 -8.12 -28.84 -26.64
N LEU A 6 -8.69 -28.56 -25.46
CA LEU A 6 -8.03 -27.82 -24.39
C LEU A 6 -6.83 -28.60 -23.82
N HIS A 7 -7.01 -29.89 -23.55
CA HIS A 7 -5.96 -30.80 -23.11
C HIS A 7 -4.79 -30.86 -24.10
N ARG A 8 -5.09 -31.01 -25.39
CA ARG A 8 -4.05 -31.05 -26.44
C ARG A 8 -3.27 -29.73 -26.54
N SER A 9 -3.95 -28.59 -26.45
CA SER A 9 -3.29 -27.27 -26.47
C SER A 9 -2.42 -27.04 -25.24
N LEU A 10 -2.88 -27.43 -24.05
CA LEU A 10 -2.11 -27.31 -22.81
C LEU A 10 -0.89 -28.24 -22.78
N LEU A 11 -1.06 -29.49 -23.22
CA LEU A 11 0.03 -30.47 -23.35
C LEU A 11 1.12 -29.96 -24.30
N LEU A 12 0.73 -29.42 -25.46
CA LEU A 12 1.66 -28.83 -26.42
C LEU A 12 2.34 -27.55 -25.89
N GLY A 13 1.65 -26.77 -25.06
CA GLY A 13 2.22 -25.59 -24.39
C GLY A 13 3.31 -25.95 -23.39
N ILE A 14 3.09 -27.01 -22.59
CA ILE A 14 4.10 -27.53 -21.66
C ILE A 14 5.31 -28.06 -22.41
N LEU A 15 5.10 -28.88 -23.45
CA LEU A 15 6.19 -29.49 -24.22
C LEU A 15 7.08 -28.47 -24.96
N ARG A 16 6.61 -27.22 -25.11
CA ARG A 16 7.36 -26.11 -25.73
C ARG A 16 7.99 -25.16 -24.72
N SER A 17 7.82 -25.41 -23.42
CA SER A 17 8.36 -24.54 -22.36
C SER A 17 9.85 -24.82 -22.11
N PRO A 18 10.66 -23.78 -21.80
CA PRO A 18 12.11 -23.95 -21.56
C PRO A 18 12.39 -24.77 -20.30
N MET A 19 13.54 -25.47 -20.24
CA MET A 19 13.89 -26.36 -19.12
C MET A 19 13.87 -25.69 -17.74
N CYS A 20 14.21 -24.40 -17.64
CA CYS A 20 14.18 -23.64 -16.39
C CYS A 20 12.79 -23.59 -15.71
N PHE A 21 11.71 -23.75 -16.49
CA PHE A 21 10.35 -23.87 -15.99
C PHE A 21 10.15 -25.17 -15.19
N PHE A 22 10.79 -26.26 -15.60
CA PHE A 22 10.69 -27.58 -14.97
C PHE A 22 11.61 -27.74 -13.75
N ASP A 23 12.67 -26.93 -13.63
CA ASP A 23 13.56 -26.91 -12.46
C ASP A 23 12.97 -26.15 -11.27
N THR A 24 12.11 -25.15 -11.54
CA THR A 24 11.54 -24.27 -10.51
C THR A 24 10.15 -24.71 -10.03
N THR A 25 9.46 -25.57 -10.79
CA THR A 25 8.13 -26.07 -10.43
C THR A 25 8.11 -27.60 -10.35
N PRO A 26 7.79 -28.20 -9.18
CA PRO A 26 7.81 -29.66 -9.03
C PRO A 26 6.76 -30.30 -9.95
N LEU A 27 7.16 -31.32 -10.72
CA LEU A 27 6.34 -32.01 -11.72
C LEU A 27 4.97 -32.48 -11.17
N GLY A 28 4.92 -32.87 -9.89
CA GLY A 28 3.68 -33.26 -9.21
C GLY A 28 2.65 -32.13 -9.06
N ARG A 29 3.09 -30.86 -8.95
CA ARG A 29 2.18 -29.70 -8.87
C ARG A 29 1.53 -29.42 -10.22
N ILE A 30 2.26 -29.63 -11.31
CA ILE A 30 1.74 -29.49 -12.68
C ILE A 30 0.70 -30.59 -12.95
N ILE A 31 1.02 -31.86 -12.67
CA ILE A 31 0.09 -32.98 -12.89
C ILE A 31 -1.17 -32.86 -12.02
N ASN A 32 -1.02 -32.47 -10.75
CA ASN A 32 -2.16 -32.28 -9.84
C ASN A 32 -3.06 -31.12 -10.29
N ARG A 33 -2.48 -30.04 -10.81
CA ARG A 33 -3.23 -28.93 -11.38
C ARG A 33 -3.94 -29.32 -12.68
N PHE A 34 -3.27 -30.05 -13.55
CA PHE A 34 -3.86 -30.58 -14.78
C PHE A 34 -5.02 -31.52 -14.53
N SER A 35 -4.87 -32.47 -13.58
CA SER A 35 -5.95 -33.41 -13.26
C SER A 35 -7.14 -32.70 -12.62
N LYS A 36 -6.91 -31.81 -11.64
CA LYS A 36 -8.00 -31.07 -10.99
C LYS A 36 -8.74 -30.12 -11.93
N ASP A 37 -8.01 -29.38 -12.76
CA ASP A 37 -8.62 -28.43 -13.69
C ASP A 37 -9.39 -29.17 -14.79
N MET A 38 -8.90 -30.34 -15.24
CA MET A 38 -9.60 -31.19 -16.20
C MET A 38 -10.86 -31.82 -15.58
N ASP A 39 -10.78 -32.34 -14.36
CA ASP A 39 -11.94 -32.89 -13.62
C ASP A 39 -13.03 -31.82 -13.40
N ALA A 40 -12.63 -30.58 -13.08
CA ALA A 40 -13.57 -29.47 -12.94
C ALA A 40 -14.28 -29.16 -14.26
N ILE A 41 -13.56 -29.17 -15.38
CA ILE A 41 -14.13 -28.89 -16.70
C ILE A 41 -15.02 -30.03 -17.20
N ASP A 42 -14.66 -31.29 -16.92
CA ASP A 42 -15.38 -32.45 -17.43
C ASP A 42 -16.63 -32.81 -16.60
N ILE A 43 -16.58 -32.58 -15.28
CA ILE A 43 -17.66 -32.98 -14.37
C ILE A 43 -18.42 -31.76 -13.85
N GLN A 44 -17.71 -30.79 -13.26
CA GLN A 44 -18.37 -29.69 -12.55
C GLN A 44 -19.02 -28.68 -13.49
N VAL A 45 -18.39 -28.33 -14.61
CA VAL A 45 -18.95 -27.34 -15.55
C VAL A 45 -20.27 -27.83 -16.18
N PRO A 46 -20.38 -29.08 -16.70
CA PRO A 46 -21.66 -29.60 -17.19
C PRO A 46 -22.72 -29.71 -16.11
N GLU A 47 -22.34 -30.10 -14.88
CA GLU A 47 -23.25 -30.21 -13.75
C GLU A 47 -23.77 -28.83 -13.31
N MET A 48 -22.90 -27.82 -13.23
CA MET A 48 -23.25 -26.41 -12.98
C MET A 48 -24.22 -25.89 -14.05
N PHE A 49 -23.94 -26.18 -15.33
CA PHE A 49 -24.81 -25.75 -16.43
C PHE A 49 -26.18 -26.42 -16.37
N LYS A 50 -26.22 -27.72 -16.08
CA LYS A 50 -27.47 -28.47 -15.90
C LYS A 50 -28.28 -27.91 -14.73
N ASN A 51 -27.65 -27.68 -13.58
CA ASN A 51 -28.31 -27.15 -12.39
C ASN A 51 -28.82 -25.73 -12.63
N TRP A 52 -28.03 -24.87 -13.29
CA TRP A 52 -28.46 -23.53 -13.68
C TRP A 52 -29.66 -23.56 -14.62
N PHE A 53 -29.63 -24.41 -15.65
CA PHE A 53 -30.71 -24.54 -16.62
C PHE A 53 -32.00 -25.08 -15.99
N LEU A 54 -31.91 -26.11 -15.14
CA LEU A 54 -33.04 -26.65 -14.39
C LEU A 54 -33.64 -25.59 -13.45
N CYS A 55 -32.81 -24.81 -12.78
CA CYS A 55 -33.28 -23.74 -11.91
C CYS A 55 -33.99 -22.65 -12.72
N LEU A 56 -33.44 -22.27 -13.87
CA LEU A 56 -34.04 -21.29 -14.78
C LEU A 56 -35.42 -21.72 -15.28
N VAL A 57 -35.55 -22.98 -15.74
CA VAL A 57 -36.85 -23.53 -16.18
C VAL A 57 -37.85 -23.60 -15.03
N ASN A 58 -37.42 -24.02 -13.84
CA ASN A 58 -38.29 -24.08 -12.66
C ASN A 58 -38.79 -22.70 -12.22
N VAL A 59 -37.92 -21.69 -12.18
CA VAL A 59 -38.30 -20.32 -11.84
C VAL A 59 -39.28 -19.76 -12.87
N LEU A 60 -39.00 -19.89 -14.16
CA LEU A 60 -39.91 -19.42 -15.21
C LEU A 60 -41.25 -20.17 -15.19
N GLY A 61 -41.23 -21.48 -14.96
CA GLY A 61 -42.45 -22.29 -14.82
C GLY A 61 -43.30 -21.86 -13.64
N ALA A 62 -42.70 -21.68 -12.46
CA ALA A 62 -43.39 -21.20 -11.27
C ALA A 62 -44.00 -19.80 -11.50
N MET A 63 -43.24 -18.91 -12.13
CA MET A 63 -43.68 -17.56 -12.49
C MET A 63 -44.90 -17.56 -13.40
N ILE A 64 -44.94 -18.43 -14.41
CA ILE A 64 -46.08 -18.56 -15.33
C ILE A 64 -47.32 -19.07 -14.58
N VAL A 65 -47.19 -20.13 -13.79
CA VAL A 65 -48.30 -20.73 -13.05
C VAL A 65 -48.90 -19.74 -12.04
N ILE A 66 -48.06 -19.05 -11.28
CA ILE A 66 -48.51 -18.06 -10.27
C ILE A 66 -49.16 -16.85 -10.94
N SER A 67 -48.62 -16.39 -12.09
CA SER A 67 -49.19 -15.25 -12.82
C SER A 67 -50.54 -15.56 -13.46
N MET A 68 -50.78 -16.82 -13.87
CA MET A 68 -52.10 -17.26 -14.35
C MET A 68 -53.14 -17.38 -13.23
N GLY A 69 -52.71 -17.80 -12.03
CA GLY A 69 -53.59 -17.90 -10.85
C GLY A 69 -53.87 -16.57 -10.16
N THR A 70 -52.89 -15.66 -10.15
CA THR A 70 -52.96 -14.37 -9.44
C THR A 70 -52.28 -13.26 -10.25
N PRO A 71 -53.02 -12.53 -11.11
CA PRO A 71 -52.43 -11.49 -11.98
C PRO A 71 -51.76 -10.33 -11.23
N MET A 72 -52.18 -10.04 -9.99
CA MET A 72 -51.58 -8.98 -9.16
C MET A 72 -50.13 -9.29 -8.71
N PHE A 73 -49.68 -10.56 -8.79
CA PHE A 73 -48.32 -10.96 -8.44
C PHE A 73 -47.23 -10.24 -9.26
N ILE A 74 -47.56 -9.79 -10.47
CA ILE A 74 -46.66 -9.02 -11.35
C ILE A 74 -46.21 -7.71 -10.68
N ILE A 75 -47.05 -7.10 -9.84
CA ILE A 75 -46.71 -5.88 -9.09
C ILE A 75 -45.61 -6.15 -8.06
N ALA A 76 -45.58 -7.34 -7.44
CA ALA A 76 -44.58 -7.72 -6.45
C ALA A 76 -43.22 -8.10 -7.09
N LEU A 77 -43.21 -8.50 -8.35
CA LEU A 77 -41.99 -8.83 -9.09
C LEU A 77 -41.13 -7.62 -9.43
N VAL A 78 -41.76 -6.47 -9.70
CA VAL A 78 -41.07 -5.22 -10.01
C VAL A 78 -40.12 -4.79 -8.88
N PRO A 79 -40.57 -4.63 -7.62
CA PRO A 79 -39.67 -4.25 -6.52
C PRO A 79 -38.63 -5.32 -6.21
N MET A 80 -38.96 -6.62 -6.37
CA MET A 80 -38.00 -7.70 -6.14
C MET A 80 -36.88 -7.71 -7.20
N GLY A 81 -37.22 -7.47 -8.47
CA GLY A 81 -36.27 -7.34 -9.57
C GLY A 81 -35.38 -6.10 -9.44
N VAL A 82 -35.95 -4.97 -8.98
CA VAL A 82 -35.20 -3.75 -8.66
C VAL A 82 -34.20 -4.01 -7.52
N LEU A 83 -34.63 -4.69 -6.45
CA LEU A 83 -33.76 -5.02 -5.33
C LEU A 83 -32.63 -5.96 -5.74
N TYR A 84 -32.93 -6.97 -6.58
CA TYR A 84 -31.90 -7.84 -7.16
C TYR A 84 -30.88 -7.06 -8.01
N PHE A 85 -31.34 -6.14 -8.85
CA PHE A 85 -30.47 -5.28 -9.65
C PHE A 85 -29.53 -4.43 -8.78
N PHE A 86 -30.05 -3.83 -7.70
CA PHE A 86 -29.23 -3.05 -6.76
C PHE A 86 -28.16 -3.91 -6.07
N VAL A 87 -28.53 -5.11 -5.61
CA VAL A 87 -27.57 -6.05 -4.99
C VAL A 87 -26.48 -6.45 -5.99
N MET A 88 -26.86 -6.75 -7.23
CA MET A 88 -25.90 -7.13 -8.26
C MET A 88 -24.97 -5.97 -8.65
N GLN A 89 -25.48 -4.73 -8.60
CA GLN A 89 -24.68 -3.52 -8.82
C GLN A 89 -23.67 -3.27 -7.68
N GLN A 90 -24.02 -3.59 -6.43
CA GLN A 90 -23.09 -3.48 -5.30
C GLN A 90 -21.89 -4.43 -5.44
N VAL A 91 -22.11 -5.67 -5.87
CA VAL A 91 -21.01 -6.62 -6.10
C VAL A 91 -20.02 -6.10 -7.14
N ARG A 92 -20.52 -5.47 -8.21
CA ARG A 92 -19.65 -4.86 -9.23
C ARG A 92 -18.85 -3.67 -8.67
N PHE A 93 -19.48 -2.84 -7.83
CA PHE A 93 -18.81 -1.72 -7.20
C PHE A 93 -17.71 -2.15 -6.23
N ILE A 94 -17.95 -3.22 -5.45
CA ILE A 94 -16.94 -3.79 -4.54
C ILE A 94 -15.74 -4.28 -5.34
N ALA A 95 -15.96 -5.05 -6.41
CA ALA A 95 -14.88 -5.56 -7.25
C ALA A 95 -14.05 -4.42 -7.90
N GLU A 96 -14.71 -3.38 -8.40
CA GLU A 96 -14.04 -2.21 -8.96
C GLU A 96 -13.25 -1.42 -7.89
N SER A 97 -13.77 -1.35 -6.65
CA SER A 97 -13.07 -0.73 -5.53
C SER A 97 -11.84 -1.52 -5.12
N GLU A 98 -11.92 -2.85 -5.06
CA GLU A 98 -10.79 -3.72 -4.74
C GLU A 98 -9.67 -3.59 -5.78
N GLU A 99 -10.01 -3.57 -7.08
CA GLU A 99 -9.05 -3.39 -8.17
C GLU A 99 -8.31 -2.05 -8.06
N ARG A 100 -9.02 -0.95 -7.81
CA ARG A 100 -8.40 0.38 -7.63
C ARG A 100 -7.51 0.47 -6.38
N VAL A 101 -7.89 -0.20 -5.29
CA VAL A 101 -7.07 -0.28 -4.08
C VAL A 101 -5.81 -1.08 -4.33
N ASP A 102 -5.91 -2.19 -5.08
CA ASP A 102 -4.75 -3.01 -5.45
C ASP A 102 -3.78 -2.26 -6.36
N GLU A 103 -4.27 -1.53 -7.37
CA GLU A 103 -3.44 -0.66 -8.22
C GLU A 103 -2.68 0.39 -7.39
N ASN A 104 -3.35 1.02 -6.43
CA ASN A 104 -2.71 1.99 -5.54
C ASN A 104 -1.66 1.35 -4.61
N ASN A 105 -1.95 0.15 -4.10
CA ASN A 105 -1.06 -0.58 -3.20
C ASN A 105 0.22 -1.06 -3.90
N ILE A 106 0.15 -1.40 -5.18
CA ILE A 106 1.33 -1.81 -5.99
C ILE A 106 2.42 -0.72 -5.99
N CYS A 107 2.05 0.56 -5.92
CA CYS A 107 3.02 1.67 -5.83
C CYS A 107 3.54 1.92 -4.40
N TYR A 108 2.75 1.58 -3.37
CA TYR A 108 3.10 1.79 -1.97
C TYR A 108 4.11 0.76 -1.45
N PHE A 109 3.90 -0.53 -1.73
CA PHE A 109 4.77 -1.59 -1.21
C PHE A 109 6.25 -1.47 -1.61
N PRO A 110 6.61 -1.14 -2.87
CA PRO A 110 8.00 -0.96 -3.27
C PRO A 110 8.69 0.20 -2.55
N SER A 111 7.96 1.28 -2.26
CA SER A 111 8.47 2.44 -1.51
C SER A 111 8.84 2.04 -0.07
N VAL A 112 7.94 1.33 0.62
CA VAL A 112 8.18 0.84 1.98
C VAL A 112 9.38 -0.11 2.04
N ILE A 113 9.49 -1.03 1.07
CA ILE A 113 10.61 -1.97 0.99
C ILE A 113 11.92 -1.26 0.67
N ALA A 114 11.92 -0.26 -0.22
CA ALA A 114 13.10 0.52 -0.55
C ALA A 114 13.64 1.29 0.66
N ASN A 115 12.75 1.92 1.43
CA ASN A 115 13.12 2.61 2.67
C ASN A 115 13.68 1.64 3.71
N ARG A 116 13.07 0.47 3.88
CA ARG A 116 13.56 -0.56 4.81
C ARG A 116 14.90 -1.14 4.39
N TRP A 117 15.12 -1.34 3.09
CA TRP A 117 16.39 -1.83 2.55
C TRP A 117 17.52 -0.83 2.77
N LEU A 118 17.25 0.46 2.54
CA LEU A 118 18.21 1.53 2.80
C LEU A 118 18.55 1.62 4.29
N ALA A 119 17.55 1.54 5.17
CA ALA A 119 17.75 1.56 6.62
C ALA A 119 18.68 0.43 7.08
N ILE A 120 18.44 -0.82 6.65
CA ILE A 120 19.29 -1.96 7.00
C ILE A 120 20.75 -1.77 6.54
N ARG A 121 20.97 -1.16 5.37
CA ARG A 121 22.31 -0.84 4.88
C ARG A 121 22.99 0.23 5.72
N LEU A 122 22.26 1.27 6.10
CA LEU A 122 22.76 2.35 6.95
C LEU A 122 23.08 1.85 8.36
N GLU A 123 22.20 1.04 8.96
CA GLU A 123 22.44 0.36 10.25
C GLU A 123 23.70 -0.52 10.19
N PHE A 124 23.89 -1.28 9.10
CA PHE A 124 25.09 -2.11 8.95
C PHE A 124 26.37 -1.26 8.88
N VAL A 125 26.34 -0.18 8.10
CA VAL A 125 27.48 0.74 7.99
C VAL A 125 27.77 1.42 9.33
N GLY A 126 26.74 1.90 10.04
CA GLY A 126 26.87 2.48 11.38
C GLY A 126 27.51 1.51 12.37
N ASN A 127 27.01 0.27 12.42
CA ASN A 127 27.57 -0.78 13.27
C ASN A 127 29.03 -1.09 12.94
N CYS A 128 29.43 -1.08 11.66
CA CYS A 128 30.84 -1.23 11.29
C CYS A 128 31.68 -0.04 11.78
N ILE A 129 31.19 1.20 11.63
CA ILE A 129 31.90 2.40 12.11
C ILE A 129 32.11 2.34 13.62
N VAL A 130 31.06 2.01 14.39
CA VAL A 130 31.15 1.83 15.85
C VAL A 130 32.16 0.74 16.21
N PHE A 131 32.11 -0.40 15.52
CA PHE A 131 33.05 -1.49 15.74
C PHE A 131 34.51 -1.04 15.55
N PHE A 132 34.82 -0.37 14.44
CA PHE A 132 36.18 0.10 14.18
C PHE A 132 36.61 1.24 15.10
N ALA A 133 35.70 2.16 15.46
CA ALA A 133 35.97 3.22 16.42
C ALA A 133 36.34 2.65 17.80
N CYS A 134 35.57 1.68 18.29
CA CYS A 134 35.86 0.96 19.52
C CYS A 134 37.17 0.16 19.43
N LEU A 135 37.43 -0.52 18.30
CA LEU A 135 38.67 -1.28 18.09
C LEU A 135 39.91 -0.37 18.19
N PHE A 136 39.92 0.76 17.49
CA PHE A 136 41.05 1.68 17.51
C PHE A 136 41.21 2.40 18.84
N ALA A 137 40.10 2.70 19.54
CA ALA A 137 40.15 3.24 20.90
C ALA A 137 40.84 2.28 21.88
N VAL A 138 40.57 0.98 21.77
CA VAL A 138 41.22 -0.05 22.63
C VAL A 138 42.70 -0.21 22.30
N ILE A 139 43.06 -0.20 21.01
CA ILE A 139 44.47 -0.31 20.57
C ILE A 139 45.28 0.93 20.97
N GLY A 140 44.69 2.13 20.84
CA GLY A 140 45.32 3.41 21.16
C GLY A 140 45.18 3.85 22.62
N ARG A 141 44.78 2.95 23.54
CA ARG A 141 44.44 3.32 24.93
C ARG A 141 45.58 4.01 25.70
N ASP A 142 46.83 3.76 25.30
CA ASP A 142 48.02 4.30 25.97
C ASP A 142 48.47 5.65 25.37
N THR A 143 47.93 6.04 24.20
CA THR A 143 48.28 7.29 23.49
C THR A 143 47.11 8.28 23.40
N LEU A 144 45.86 7.80 23.53
CA LEU A 144 44.65 8.60 23.38
C LEU A 144 44.08 9.02 24.74
N THR A 145 43.69 10.28 24.86
CA THR A 145 43.01 10.80 26.05
C THR A 145 41.56 10.29 26.09
N ALA A 146 41.07 9.90 27.27
CA ALA A 146 39.72 9.36 27.45
C ALA A 146 38.60 10.24 26.87
N GLY A 147 38.79 11.57 26.84
CA GLY A 147 37.83 12.51 26.23
C GLY A 147 37.70 12.37 24.71
N ILE A 148 38.79 12.11 23.98
CA ILE A 148 38.78 11.94 22.52
C ILE A 148 38.12 10.62 22.13
N VAL A 149 38.38 9.57 22.90
CA VAL A 149 37.73 8.25 22.76
C VAL A 149 36.23 8.36 23.02
N GLY A 150 35.82 9.05 24.10
CA GLY A 150 34.40 9.26 24.42
C GLY A 150 33.65 10.05 23.34
N LEU A 151 34.28 11.10 22.78
CA LEU A 151 33.73 11.88 21.65
C LEU A 151 33.57 11.04 20.38
N SER A 152 34.57 10.22 20.04
CA SER A 152 34.56 9.42 18.81
C SER A 152 33.50 8.31 18.86
N ILE A 153 33.33 7.68 20.02
CA ILE A 153 32.28 6.67 20.24
C ILE A 153 30.89 7.31 20.23
N SER A 154 30.74 8.50 20.82
CA SER A 154 29.47 9.24 20.83
C SER A 154 29.00 9.63 19.42
N TYR A 155 29.93 10.04 18.54
CA TYR A 155 29.60 10.31 17.15
C TYR A 155 29.33 9.06 16.32
N ALA A 156 29.94 7.92 16.65
CA ALA A 156 29.71 6.66 15.94
C ALA A 156 28.36 6.01 16.29
N LEU A 157 27.87 6.19 17.53
CA LEU A 157 26.63 5.59 18.04
C LEU A 157 25.34 6.33 17.64
N ASN A 158 25.44 7.51 17.01
CA ASN A 158 24.25 8.19 16.49
C ASN A 158 23.80 7.51 15.20
N ASP A 159 22.64 6.86 15.23
CA ASP A 159 22.01 6.20 14.07
C ASP A 159 21.83 7.18 12.88
N PRO A 160 22.05 6.77 11.62
CA PRO A 160 21.64 7.54 10.46
C PRO A 160 20.14 7.31 10.21
N VAL A 161 19.31 8.02 10.95
CA VAL A 161 17.92 8.30 10.58
C VAL A 161 17.93 9.52 9.66
N LEU A 162 16.86 9.76 8.89
CA LEU A 162 16.67 11.11 8.33
C LEU A 162 16.84 12.09 9.49
N PHE A 163 17.89 12.92 9.45
CA PHE A 163 18.25 13.73 10.60
C PHE A 163 17.09 14.63 10.98
N SER A 164 16.74 14.61 12.26
CA SER A 164 16.04 15.73 12.87
C SER A 164 16.88 16.98 12.62
N GLY A 165 16.37 17.87 11.78
CA GLY A 165 17.17 18.97 11.24
C GLY A 165 16.38 19.84 10.29
N SER A 166 16.94 20.98 9.92
CA SER A 166 16.25 21.91 9.05
C SER A 166 16.05 21.34 7.66
N LEU A 167 14.94 21.72 7.02
CA LEU A 167 14.64 21.37 5.64
C LEU A 167 15.80 21.72 4.68
N ARG A 168 16.53 22.81 4.96
CA ARG A 168 17.75 23.21 4.26
C ARG A 168 18.84 22.17 4.35
N MET A 169 19.12 21.64 5.55
CA MET A 169 20.16 20.64 5.76
C MET A 169 19.86 19.33 5.02
N ASN A 170 18.58 19.01 4.84
CA ASN A 170 18.14 17.85 4.07
C ASN A 170 18.26 18.05 2.54
N ILE A 171 18.10 19.28 2.05
CA ILE A 171 18.20 19.60 0.61
C ILE A 171 19.63 19.92 0.18
N ASP A 172 20.41 20.59 1.05
CA ASP A 172 21.82 20.95 0.83
C ASP A 172 22.65 20.73 2.12
N PRO A 173 23.05 19.47 2.39
CA PRO A 173 23.80 19.11 3.60
C PRO A 173 25.20 19.73 3.66
N PHE A 174 25.74 20.20 2.53
CA PHE A 174 27.09 20.78 2.44
C PHE A 174 27.08 22.30 2.30
N SER A 175 25.91 22.95 2.34
CA SER A 175 25.75 24.41 2.12
C SER A 175 26.49 24.90 0.86
N SER A 176 26.51 24.07 -0.18
CA SER A 176 27.23 24.34 -1.42
C SER A 176 26.46 25.27 -2.36
N TYR A 177 25.17 25.46 -2.12
CA TYR A 177 24.27 26.24 -2.95
C TYR A 177 23.62 27.39 -2.17
N THR A 178 23.25 28.45 -2.88
CA THR A 178 22.60 29.61 -2.26
C THR A 178 21.11 29.37 -2.06
N ASP A 179 20.48 30.07 -1.12
CA ASP A 179 19.04 29.92 -0.85
C ASP A 179 18.20 30.21 -2.10
N ASP A 180 18.64 31.12 -2.97
CA ASP A 180 17.97 31.42 -4.23
C ASP A 180 17.96 30.22 -5.19
N ASP A 181 19.03 29.43 -5.21
CA ASP A 181 19.11 28.20 -6.01
C ASP A 181 18.22 27.10 -5.42
N LEU A 182 18.14 27.02 -4.08
CA LEU A 182 17.25 26.10 -3.38
C LEU A 182 15.77 26.45 -3.62
N TRP A 183 15.41 27.73 -3.57
CA TRP A 183 14.04 28.18 -3.85
C TRP A 183 13.63 27.98 -5.30
N LYS A 184 14.56 28.12 -6.26
CA LYS A 184 14.30 27.75 -7.67
C LYS A 184 14.09 26.25 -7.82
N ALA A 185 14.90 25.42 -7.15
CA ALA A 185 14.72 23.97 -7.16
C ALA A 185 13.36 23.56 -6.56
N LEU A 186 12.95 24.21 -5.46
CA LEU A 186 11.62 24.02 -4.84
C LEU A 186 10.47 24.51 -5.74
N GLU A 187 10.70 25.54 -6.57
CA GLU A 187 9.74 26.03 -7.56
C GLU A 187 9.50 24.99 -8.67
N HIS A 188 10.58 24.43 -9.20
CA HIS A 188 10.53 23.36 -10.19
C HIS A 188 9.92 22.07 -9.62
N ALA A 189 10.08 21.82 -8.33
CA ALA A 189 9.47 20.69 -7.63
C ALA A 189 8.02 20.95 -7.18
N HIS A 190 7.43 22.12 -7.47
CA HIS A 190 6.11 22.54 -7.00
C HIS A 190 5.94 22.58 -5.46
N LEU A 191 7.04 22.64 -4.72
CA LEU A 191 7.07 22.66 -3.25
C LEU A 191 7.27 24.07 -2.69
N LYS A 192 7.58 25.07 -3.53
CA LYS A 192 7.82 26.46 -3.10
C LYS A 192 6.70 27.03 -2.25
N THR A 193 5.45 26.94 -2.71
CA THR A 193 4.28 27.44 -1.97
C THR A 193 4.05 26.71 -0.65
N PHE A 194 4.34 25.41 -0.59
CA PHE A 194 4.26 24.62 0.63
C PHE A 194 5.31 25.04 1.65
N VAL A 195 6.57 25.16 1.23
CA VAL A 195 7.69 25.53 2.10
C VAL A 195 7.58 26.99 2.56
N SER A 196 7.09 27.90 1.72
CA SER A 196 6.84 29.30 2.11
C SER A 196 5.74 29.47 3.17
N ASN A 197 4.84 28.50 3.30
CA ASN A 197 3.77 28.52 4.30
C ASN A 197 4.19 27.91 5.65
N LEU A 198 5.38 27.30 5.74
CA LEU A 198 5.93 26.82 7.00
C LEU A 198 6.46 28.00 7.82
N PRO A 199 6.28 27.99 9.16
CA PRO A 199 6.64 29.11 10.03
C PRO A 199 8.13 29.50 9.96
N GLU A 200 9.01 28.56 9.58
CA GLU A 200 10.45 28.76 9.51
C GLU A 200 11.03 28.52 8.10
N GLY A 201 10.19 28.34 7.08
CA GLY A 201 10.60 28.14 5.68
C GLY A 201 11.62 27.00 5.51
N LEU A 202 12.76 27.30 4.88
CA LEU A 202 13.89 26.37 4.72
C LEU A 202 14.51 25.93 6.05
N GLN A 203 14.29 26.66 7.14
CA GLN A 203 14.85 26.31 8.45
C GLN A 203 13.94 25.41 9.29
N HIS A 204 12.74 25.07 8.78
CA HIS A 204 11.78 24.25 9.51
C HIS A 204 12.36 22.87 9.88
N GLU A 205 12.34 22.54 11.17
CA GLU A 205 12.79 21.26 11.68
C GLU A 205 11.85 20.12 11.27
N CYS A 206 12.39 19.17 10.50
CA CYS A 206 11.70 17.94 10.14
C CYS A 206 11.99 16.86 11.20
N SER A 207 10.95 16.15 11.65
CA SER A 207 11.12 14.95 12.49
C SER A 207 11.46 13.72 11.65
N GLU A 208 12.02 12.69 12.30
CA GLU A 208 12.35 11.40 11.68
C GLU A 208 11.18 10.87 10.84
N GLY A 209 11.43 10.54 9.57
CA GLY A 209 10.41 10.00 8.65
C GLY A 209 9.42 11.01 8.07
N GLY A 210 9.50 12.31 8.42
CA GLY A 210 8.63 13.34 7.84
C GLY A 210 7.17 13.31 8.34
N GLU A 211 6.91 12.61 9.44
CA GLU A 211 5.56 12.40 10.01
C GLU A 211 4.86 13.72 10.41
N ASN A 212 5.62 14.80 10.65
CA ASN A 212 5.06 16.09 11.05
C ASN A 212 4.45 16.91 9.90
N LEU A 213 4.63 16.50 8.64
CA LEU A 213 4.26 17.34 7.49
C LEU A 213 2.76 17.30 7.18
N ARG A 214 2.04 16.22 7.50
CA ARG A 214 0.57 16.08 7.31
C ARG A 214 -0.04 15.11 8.32
N VAL A 215 -1.17 15.49 8.89
CA VAL A 215 -1.98 14.64 9.76
C VAL A 215 -3.20 14.14 8.99
N MET A 216 -3.46 12.84 9.08
CA MET A 216 -4.69 12.22 8.56
C MET A 216 -5.66 11.93 9.70
N VAL A 217 -6.87 12.46 9.63
CA VAL A 217 -7.97 12.15 10.56
C VAL A 217 -9.02 11.29 9.85
N LEU A 218 -9.31 10.15 10.46
CA LEU A 218 -10.27 9.16 9.97
C LEU A 218 -11.49 9.13 10.89
N ASP A 219 -12.69 9.10 10.31
CA ASP A 219 -13.96 8.89 11.03
C ASP A 219 -14.87 7.97 10.22
N ALA A 220 -15.46 6.96 10.88
CA ALA A 220 -16.31 5.93 10.27
C ALA A 220 -15.74 5.27 8.99
N GLY A 221 -14.42 5.07 8.94
CA GLY A 221 -13.76 4.40 7.81
C GLY A 221 -13.53 5.28 6.58
N VAL A 222 -13.76 6.60 6.68
CA VAL A 222 -13.52 7.57 5.61
C VAL A 222 -12.53 8.64 6.10
N ILE A 223 -11.63 9.06 5.21
CA ILE A 223 -10.73 10.20 5.48
C ILE A 223 -11.59 11.46 5.59
N LYS A 224 -11.63 12.06 6.78
CA LYS A 224 -12.35 13.31 7.03
C LYS A 224 -11.45 14.53 6.86
N GLU A 225 -10.19 14.43 7.27
CA GLU A 225 -9.23 15.54 7.21
C GLU A 225 -7.85 15.01 6.85
N PHE A 226 -7.14 15.73 5.97
CA PHE A 226 -5.77 15.40 5.59
C PHE A 226 -5.00 16.68 5.25
N ASP A 227 -4.39 17.28 6.27
CA ASP A 227 -3.62 18.52 6.11
C ASP A 227 -2.55 18.64 7.22
N SER A 228 -1.67 19.62 7.12
CA SER A 228 -0.70 19.94 8.16
C SER A 228 -1.38 20.27 9.49
N PRO A 229 -0.78 19.90 10.64
CA PRO A 229 -1.35 20.19 11.97
C PRO A 229 -1.70 21.67 12.15
N ASN A 230 -0.88 22.57 11.59
CA ASN A 230 -1.08 24.02 11.68
C ASN A 230 -2.33 24.51 10.94
N ASN A 231 -2.70 23.90 9.81
CA ASN A 231 -3.93 24.24 9.11
C ASN A 231 -5.16 23.67 9.83
N LEU A 232 -5.06 22.44 10.33
CA LEU A 232 -6.15 21.79 11.05
C LEU A 232 -6.43 22.45 12.42
N LEU A 233 -5.41 22.99 13.08
CA LEU A 233 -5.56 23.72 14.34
C LEU A 233 -6.10 25.15 14.17
N LYS A 234 -6.04 25.73 12.97
CA LYS A 234 -6.63 27.05 12.69
C LYS A 234 -8.15 26.98 12.53
N ASP A 235 -8.66 25.86 12.07
CA ASP A 235 -10.10 25.65 11.93
C ASP A 235 -10.67 25.10 13.24
N THR A 236 -11.40 25.93 13.98
CA THR A 236 -12.05 25.53 15.24
C THR A 236 -13.16 24.50 15.05
N ASN A 237 -13.61 24.26 13.81
CA ASN A 237 -14.57 23.21 13.47
C ASN A 237 -13.89 21.91 13.02
N SER A 238 -12.56 21.89 12.93
CA SER A 238 -11.83 20.69 12.57
C SER A 238 -11.96 19.61 13.65
N LEU A 239 -12.11 18.37 13.21
CA LEU A 239 -12.15 17.17 14.03
C LEU A 239 -10.80 17.00 14.76
N PHE A 240 -9.69 17.32 14.10
CA PHE A 240 -8.37 17.41 14.71
C PHE A 240 -8.29 18.45 15.82
N PHE A 241 -8.86 19.64 15.62
CA PHE A 241 -8.92 20.68 16.66
C PHE A 241 -9.73 20.21 17.88
N GLY A 242 -10.87 19.56 17.66
CA GLY A 242 -11.67 18.96 18.72
C GLY A 242 -10.92 17.90 19.53
N MET A 243 -10.14 17.04 18.86
CA MET A 243 -9.28 16.04 19.51
C MET A 243 -8.16 16.71 20.31
N ALA A 244 -7.50 17.73 19.75
CA ALA A 244 -6.43 18.46 20.41
C ALA A 244 -6.93 19.23 21.66
N LYS A 245 -8.14 19.78 21.59
CA LYS A 245 -8.81 20.42 22.74
C LYS A 245 -9.18 19.41 23.83
N ASN A 246 -9.72 18.25 23.46
CA ASN A 246 -10.05 17.18 24.42
C ASN A 246 -8.81 16.59 25.10
N ALA A 247 -7.67 16.58 24.40
CA ALA A 247 -6.37 16.16 24.94
C ALA A 247 -5.68 17.25 25.79
N GLY A 248 -6.26 18.46 25.90
CA GLY A 248 -5.69 19.58 26.66
C GLY A 248 -4.46 20.23 26.01
N LEU A 249 -4.24 20.01 24.71
CA LEU A 249 -3.10 20.54 23.96
C LEU A 249 -3.36 21.97 23.43
N VAL A 250 -4.62 22.41 23.42
CA VAL A 250 -5.06 23.72 22.91
C VAL A 250 -6.20 24.22 23.81
N ALA A 251 -6.23 25.53 24.12
CA ALA A 251 -7.22 26.16 24.98
C ALA A 251 -8.57 26.42 24.27
#